data_AF-A0A940QDT6-F1
#
_entry.id   AF-A0A940QDT6-F1
#
_cell.length_a   1.000
_cell.length_b   1.000
_cell.length_c   1.000
_cell.angle_alpha   90.00
_cell.angle_beta   90.00
_cell.angle_gamma   90.00
#
_symmetry.space_group_name_H-M   'P 1'
#
loop_
_entity.id
_entity.type
_entity.pdbx_description
1 polymer ?
#
loop_
_entity_poly.entity_id
_entity_poly.type
_entity_poly.pdbx_seq_one_letter_code
_entity_poly.pdbx_strand_id
1 'polypeptide(L)'
;MLRYVVMFCIVVGLALSDFVTGFIKACVTNSVESSKMRKGGLNKLSELVVMATACGLEIGIEMLGRNSGGEELAKITGLVCASAIFGYIAFMEVISILENYAAINPQANGWISKLIKRLKSKEE
;
A
#
# COMPACT_ATOMS: atom_id res chain seq x y z
N MET A 1 -11.16 -14.89 7.36
CA MET A 1 -9.96 -14.75 8.21
C MET A 1 -8.65 -14.96 7.44
N LEU A 2 -8.39 -16.13 6.84
CA LEU A 2 -7.14 -16.40 6.09
C LEU A 2 -6.86 -15.34 5.00
N ARG A 3 -7.88 -14.92 4.23
CA ARG A 3 -7.74 -13.87 3.21
C ARG A 3 -7.18 -12.54 3.75
N TYR A 4 -7.60 -12.11 4.93
CA TYR A 4 -7.14 -10.85 5.54
C TYR A 4 -5.69 -10.93 6.00
N VAL A 5 -5.32 -12.08 6.54
CA VAL A 5 -3.92 -12.36 6.90
C VAL A 5 -3.05 -12.28 5.65
N VAL A 6 -3.48 -12.90 4.55
CA VAL A 6 -2.76 -12.84 3.26
C VAL A 6 -2.65 -11.40 2.75
N MET A 7 -3.75 -10.64 2.71
CA MET A 7 -3.74 -9.23 2.28
C MET A 7 -2.79 -8.39 3.14
N PHE A 8 -2.85 -8.55 4.46
CA PHE A 8 -1.99 -7.83 5.38
C PHE A 8 -0.51 -8.20 5.20
N CYS A 9 -0.19 -9.49 5.06
CA CYS A 9 1.17 -9.95 4.78
C CYS A 9 1.72 -9.38 3.47
N ILE A 10 0.89 -9.29 2.42
CA ILE A 10 1.29 -8.66 1.16
C ILE A 10 1.64 -7.18 1.37
N VAL A 11 0.78 -6.42 2.06
CA VAL A 11 1.04 -5.00 2.33
C VAL A 11 2.30 -4.82 3.17
N VAL A 12 2.52 -5.65 4.19
CA VAL A 12 3.78 -5.64 4.97
C VAL A 12 4.98 -5.92 4.08
N GLY A 13 4.91 -6.92 3.21
CA GLY A 13 6.00 -7.25 2.28
C GLY A 13 6.31 -6.11 1.30
N LEU A 14 5.27 -5.45 0.79
CA LEU A 14 5.41 -4.30 -0.10
C LEU A 14 6.02 -3.09 0.63
N ALA A 15 5.52 -2.75 1.83
CA ALA A 15 6.05 -1.67 2.65
C ALA A 15 7.53 -1.89 3.04
N LEU A 16 7.91 -3.13 3.37
CA LEU A 16 9.30 -3.48 3.64
C LEU A 16 10.17 -3.35 2.38
N SER A 17 9.67 -3.81 1.23
CA SER A 17 10.38 -3.68 -0.05
C SER A 17 10.57 -2.21 -0.44
N ASP A 18 9.56 -1.37 -0.24
CA ASP A 18 9.65 0.06 -0.48
C ASP A 18 10.64 0.73 0.47
N PHE A 19 10.59 0.40 1.76
CA PHE A 19 11.55 0.94 2.73
C PHE A 19 13.00 0.57 2.37
N VAL A 20 13.25 -0.69 2.01
CA VAL A 20 14.57 -1.17 1.59
C VAL A 20 15.02 -0.49 0.30
N THR A 21 14.17 -0.42 -0.73
CA THR A 21 14.52 0.25 -1.99
C THR A 21 14.75 1.76 -1.81
N GLY A 22 13.97 2.42 -0.95
CA GLY A 22 14.15 3.81 -0.57
C GLY A 22 15.47 4.06 0.16
N PHE A 23 15.88 3.13 1.03
CA PHE A 23 17.19 3.19 1.69
C PHE A 23 18.33 3.01 0.70
N ILE A 24 18.25 2.00 -0.18
CA ILE A 24 19.24 1.78 -1.24
C ILE A 24 19.39 3.02 -2.11
N LYS A 25 18.27 3.65 -2.53
CA LYS A 25 18.28 4.92 -3.26
C LYS A 25 19.06 6.00 -2.50
N ALA A 26 18.76 6.18 -1.21
CA ALA A 26 19.41 7.20 -0.39
C ALA A 26 20.95 6.96 -0.31
N CYS A 27 21.38 5.71 -0.18
CA CYS A 27 22.79 5.34 -0.22
C CYS A 27 23.44 5.64 -1.58
N VAL A 28 22.84 5.20 -2.69
CA VAL A 28 23.38 5.38 -4.04
C VAL A 28 23.51 6.87 -4.41
N THR A 29 22.54 7.67 -3.97
CA THR A 29 22.49 9.12 -4.23
C THR A 29 23.24 9.97 -3.20
N ASN A 30 23.91 9.35 -2.21
CA ASN A 30 24.56 10.03 -1.08
C ASN A 30 23.64 11.03 -0.34
N SER A 31 22.36 10.69 -0.21
CA SER A 31 21.31 11.55 0.39
C SER A 31 20.66 10.93 1.64
N VAL A 32 21.41 10.11 2.37
CA VAL A 32 20.94 9.45 3.60
C VAL A 32 20.66 10.50 4.67
N GLU A 33 19.37 10.72 4.95
CA GLU A 33 18.90 11.61 6.00
C GLU A 33 17.92 10.87 6.92
N SER A 34 18.25 10.80 8.21
CA SER A 34 17.43 10.11 9.22
C SER A 34 16.01 10.69 9.32
N SER A 35 15.84 12.00 9.15
CA SER A 35 14.53 12.66 9.14
C SER A 35 13.65 12.16 8.00
N LYS A 36 14.20 12.03 6.78
CA LYS A 36 13.50 11.51 5.60
C LYS A 36 13.13 10.04 5.78
N MET A 37 14.07 9.21 6.25
CA MET A 37 13.81 7.79 6.51
C MET A 37 12.74 7.57 7.58
N ARG A 38 12.79 8.33 8.68
CA ARG A 38 11.78 8.25 9.74
C ARG A 38 10.40 8.66 9.22
N LYS A 39 10.31 9.74 8.45
CA LYS A 39 9.04 10.16 7.84
C LYS A 39 8.50 9.10 6.87
N GLY A 40 9.35 8.55 6.01
CA GLY A 40 8.98 7.46 5.11
C GLY A 40 8.47 6.24 5.88
N GLY A 41 9.23 5.75 6.86
CA GLY A 41 8.83 4.60 7.68
C GLY A 41 7.52 4.83 8.45
N LEU A 42 7.31 6.02 9.04
CA LEU A 42 6.06 6.36 9.73
C LEU A 42 4.86 6.40 8.79
N ASN A 43 5.03 6.87 7.55
CA ASN A 43 3.98 6.80 6.53
C ASN A 43 3.60 5.36 6.24
N LYS A 44 4.59 4.46 6.04
CA LYS A 44 4.32 3.03 5.80
C LYS A 44 3.65 2.34 6.98
N LEU A 45 4.05 2.66 8.20
CA LEU A 45 3.37 2.19 9.40
C LEU A 45 1.91 2.67 9.46
N SER A 46 1.64 3.91 9.02
CA SER A 46 0.28 4.44 8.96
C SER A 46 -0.59 3.69 7.94
N GLU A 47 -0.05 3.33 6.78
CA GLU A 47 -0.74 2.50 5.79
C GLU A 47 -1.06 1.10 6.32
N LEU A 48 -0.16 0.50 7.12
CA LEU A 48 -0.43 -0.77 7.81
C LEU A 48 -1.58 -0.64 8.80
N VAL A 49 -1.66 0.46 9.56
CA VAL A 49 -2.77 0.74 10.47
C VAL A 49 -4.09 0.90 9.70
N VAL A 50 -4.06 1.59 8.56
CA VAL A 50 -5.23 1.74 7.67
C VAL A 50 -5.70 0.37 7.16
N MET A 51 -4.79 -0.49 6.69
CA MET A 51 -5.13 -1.83 6.24
C MET A 51 -5.70 -2.70 7.36
N ALA A 52 -5.11 -2.66 8.56
CA ALA A 52 -5.62 -3.38 9.73
C ALA A 52 -7.04 -2.90 10.09
N THR A 53 -7.28 -1.59 10.03
CA THR A 53 -8.58 -0.98 10.28
C THR A 53 -9.61 -1.44 9.26
N ALA A 54 -9.26 -1.49 7.96
CA ALA A 54 -10.13 -1.97 6.90
C ALA A 54 -10.56 -3.43 7.11
N CYS A 55 -9.60 -4.31 7.43
CA CYS A 55 -9.89 -5.71 7.77
C CYS A 55 -10.79 -5.82 9.01
N GLY A 56 -10.52 -5.02 10.05
CA GLY A 56 -11.33 -5.00 11.27
C GLY A 56 -12.76 -4.52 11.02
N LEU A 57 -12.93 -3.49 10.18
CA LEU A 57 -14.23 -2.95 9.81
C LEU A 57 -15.07 -3.98 9.04
N GLU A 58 -14.46 -4.70 8.09
CA GLU A 58 -15.16 -5.78 7.37
C GLU A 58 -15.65 -6.87 8.33
N ILE A 59 -14.81 -7.31 9.28
CA ILE A 59 -15.21 -8.28 10.31
C ILE A 59 -16.38 -7.76 11.13
N GLY A 60 -16.34 -6.49 11.54
CA GLY A 60 -17.43 -5.84 12.28
C GLY A 60 -18.74 -5.77 11.49
N ILE A 61 -18.67 -5.39 10.21
CA ILE A 61 -19.83 -5.33 9.31
C ILE A 61 -20.44 -6.72 9.11
N GLU A 62 -19.62 -7.75 8.87
CA GLU A 62 -20.10 -9.13 8.74
C GLU A 62 -20.80 -9.60 10.03
N MET A 63 -20.27 -9.25 11.21
CA MET A 63 -20.89 -9.60 12.50
C MET A 63 -22.24 -8.88 12.71
N LEU A 64 -22.35 -7.61 12.34
CA LEU A 64 -23.60 -6.85 12.44
C LEU A 64 -24.67 -7.32 11.45
N GLY A 65 -24.27 -7.66 10.22
CA GLY A 65 -25.16 -8.16 9.18
C GLY A 65 -25.84 -9.48 9.54
N ARG A 66 -25.10 -10.38 10.19
CA ARG A 66 -25.64 -11.65 10.71
C ARG A 66 -26.76 -11.45 11.74
N ASN A 67 -26.61 -10.46 12.62
CA ASN A 67 -27.60 -10.17 13.66
C ASN A 67 -28.83 -9.41 13.12
N SER A 68 -28.72 -8.83 11.92
CA SER A 68 -29.74 -7.94 11.34
C SER A 68 -30.52 -8.57 10.17
N GLY A 69 -30.25 -9.83 9.83
CA GLY A 69 -30.88 -10.53 8.70
C GLY A 69 -30.42 -10.09 7.30
N GLY A 70 -29.37 -9.25 7.22
CA GLY A 70 -28.81 -8.69 5.98
C GLY A 70 -27.43 -9.24 5.64
N GLU A 71 -27.21 -10.54 5.87
CA GLU A 71 -25.87 -11.16 5.81
C GLU A 71 -25.19 -11.04 4.43
N GLU A 72 -25.96 -11.18 3.35
CA GLU A 72 -25.41 -11.13 1.99
C GLU A 72 -24.90 -9.72 1.61
N LEU A 73 -25.68 -8.68 1.91
CA LEU A 73 -25.29 -7.29 1.68
C LEU A 73 -24.07 -6.91 2.55
N ALA A 74 -24.08 -7.26 3.83
CA ALA A 74 -22.97 -6.97 4.74
C ALA A 74 -21.66 -7.63 4.29
N LYS A 75 -21.73 -8.87 3.80
CA LYS A 75 -20.57 -9.60 3.28
C LYS A 75 -20.00 -8.96 2.02
N ILE A 76 -20.86 -8.51 1.10
CA ILE A 76 -20.42 -7.82 -0.12
C ILE A 76 -19.79 -6.47 0.23
N THR A 77 -20.47 -5.67 1.06
CA THR A 77 -19.98 -4.34 1.46
C THR A 77 -18.63 -4.42 2.17
N GLY A 78 -18.49 -5.34 3.11
CA GLY A 78 -17.24 -5.58 3.82
C GLY A 78 -16.10 -5.94 2.88
N LEU A 79 -16.32 -6.95 2.01
CA LEU A 79 -15.32 -7.42 1.05
C LEU A 79 -14.86 -6.32 0.10
N VAL A 80 -15.79 -5.52 -0.43
CA VAL A 80 -15.48 -4.42 -1.35
C VAL A 80 -14.62 -3.37 -0.64
N CYS A 81 -14.92 -3.03 0.61
CA CYS A 81 -14.18 -2.05 1.38
C CYS A 81 -12.71 -2.47 1.59
N ALA A 82 -12.46 -3.67 2.12
CA ALA A 82 -11.08 -4.10 2.35
C ALA A 82 -10.31 -4.33 1.05
N SER A 83 -10.97 -4.84 0.01
CA SER A 83 -10.34 -5.06 -1.31
C SER A 83 -9.95 -3.74 -1.97
N ALA A 84 -10.78 -2.70 -1.86
CA ALA A 84 -10.49 -1.38 -2.41
C ALA A 84 -9.29 -0.74 -1.70
N ILE A 85 -9.28 -0.76 -0.35
CA ILE A 85 -8.17 -0.20 0.44
C ILE A 85 -6.87 -0.97 0.18
N PHE A 86 -6.93 -2.30 0.16
CA PHE A 86 -5.79 -3.14 -0.19
C PHE A 86 -5.26 -2.83 -1.59
N GLY A 87 -6.14 -2.75 -2.59
CA GLY A 87 -5.76 -2.45 -3.96
C GLY A 87 -5.07 -1.09 -4.07
N TYR A 88 -5.61 -0.07 -3.39
CA TYR A 88 -5.02 1.27 -3.36
C TYR A 88 -3.63 1.26 -2.73
N ILE A 89 -3.47 0.71 -1.52
CA ILE A 89 -2.18 0.68 -0.82
C ILE A 89 -1.16 -0.13 -1.64
N ALA A 90 -1.53 -1.33 -2.10
CA ALA A 90 -0.63 -2.18 -2.86
C ALA A 90 -0.15 -1.49 -4.15
N PHE A 91 -1.05 -0.79 -4.85
CA PHE A 91 -0.72 -0.03 -6.04
C PHE A 91 0.25 1.12 -5.74
N MET A 92 -0.01 1.89 -4.67
CA MET A 92 0.85 2.98 -4.25
C MET A 92 2.24 2.53 -3.80
N GLU A 93 2.35 1.38 -3.11
CA GLU A 93 3.64 0.78 -2.78
C GLU A 93 4.44 0.39 -4.02
N VAL A 94 3.78 -0.23 -5.02
CA VAL A 94 4.43 -0.59 -6.29
C VAL A 94 4.95 0.66 -7.01
N ILE A 95 4.17 1.74 -7.04
CA ILE A 95 4.62 3.02 -7.60
C ILE A 95 5.86 3.54 -6.85
N SER A 96 5.85 3.51 -5.53
CA SER A 96 6.96 3.99 -4.70
C SER A 96 8.25 3.18 -4.93
N ILE A 97 8.13 1.85 -5.05
CA ILE A 97 9.25 0.95 -5.40
C ILE A 97 9.81 1.30 -6.78
N LEU A 98 8.94 1.54 -7.77
CA LEU A 98 9.34 1.93 -9.12
C LEU A 98 10.03 3.31 -9.13
N GLU A 99 9.55 4.27 -8.35
CA GLU A 99 10.20 5.58 -8.17
C GLU A 99 11.60 5.44 -7.57
N ASN A 100 11.76 4.57 -6.57
CA ASN A 100 13.05 4.28 -5.99
C ASN A 100 14.00 3.63 -7.00
N TYR A 101 13.51 2.65 -7.76
CA TYR A 101 14.31 1.98 -8.80
C TYR A 101 14.71 2.91 -9.95
N ALA A 102 13.80 3.79 -10.41
CA ALA A 102 14.10 4.79 -11.43
C ALA A 102 15.21 5.78 -11.01
N ALA A 103 15.25 6.12 -9.72
CA ALA A 103 16.31 6.97 -9.17
C ALA A 103 17.66 6.25 -9.07
N ILE A 104 17.65 4.92 -8.88
CA ILE A 104 18.87 4.09 -8.81
C ILE A 104 19.42 3.78 -10.22
N ASN A 105 18.54 3.52 -11.20
CA ASN A 105 18.93 3.10 -12.55
C ASN A 105 18.57 4.17 -13.61
N PRO A 106 19.56 4.94 -14.11
CA PRO A 106 19.34 5.97 -15.12
C PRO A 106 18.71 5.47 -16.42
N GLN A 107 18.99 4.23 -16.82
CA GLN A 107 18.42 3.63 -18.03
C GLN A 107 16.93 3.33 -17.87
N ALA A 108 16.48 3.06 -16.65
CA ALA A 108 15.09 2.75 -16.35
C ALA A 108 14.23 4.01 -16.14
N ASN A 109 14.85 5.12 -15.72
CA ASN A 109 14.16 6.36 -15.38
C ASN A 109 13.23 6.88 -16.50
N GLY A 110 13.67 6.80 -17.77
CA GLY A 110 12.93 7.36 -18.89
C GLY A 110 11.54 6.73 -19.14
N TRP A 111 11.42 5.41 -19.01
CA TRP A 111 10.14 4.72 -19.22
C TRP A 111 9.31 4.63 -17.94
N ILE A 112 9.96 4.47 -16.77
CA ILE A 112 9.28 4.42 -15.47
C ILE A 112 8.63 5.76 -15.15
N SER A 113 9.34 6.89 -15.32
CA SER A 113 8.77 8.22 -15.08
C SER A 113 7.58 8.51 -15.99
N LYS A 114 7.62 8.07 -17.26
CA LYS A 114 6.48 8.16 -18.19
C LYS A 114 5.30 7.30 -17.74
N LEU A 115 5.56 6.08 -17.28
CA LEU A 115 4.54 5.18 -16.75
C LEU A 115 3.87 5.81 -15.52
N ILE A 116 4.64 6.23 -14.52
CA ILE A 116 4.13 6.83 -13.29
C ILE A 116 3.32 8.10 -13.58
N LYS A 117 3.80 8.97 -14.49
CA LYS A 117 3.04 10.16 -14.90
C LYS A 117 1.67 9.80 -15.45
N ARG A 118 1.55 8.76 -16.28
CA ARG A 118 0.27 8.31 -16.83
C ARG A 118 -0.65 7.68 -15.79
N LEU A 119 -0.07 7.04 -14.77
CA LEU A 119 -0.82 6.43 -13.68
C LEU A 119 -1.38 7.51 -12.74
N LYS A 120 -0.57 8.52 -12.40
CA LYS A 120 -0.98 9.65 -11.54
C LYS A 120 -1.84 10.69 -12.26
N SER A 121 -1.65 10.92 -13.56
CA SER A 121 -2.46 11.90 -14.34
C SER A 121 -3.91 11.46 -14.59
N LYS A 122 -4.29 10.28 -14.12
CA LYS A 122 -5.68 9.81 -14.14
C LYS A 122 -6.36 9.94 -12.77
N GLU A 123 -5.65 10.46 -11.77
CA GLU A 123 -6.19 10.74 -10.43
C GLU A 123 -6.76 12.17 -10.29
N GLU A 124 -6.61 13.02 -11.32
CA GLU A 124 -7.22 14.36 -11.47
C GLU A 124 -8.31 14.35 -12.57
#